data_AF-A0ABD5ULY8-F1
#
_entry.id   AF-A0ABD5ULY8-F1
#
_cell.length_a   1.000
_cell.length_b   1.000
_cell.length_c   1.000
_cell.angle_alpha   90.00
_cell.angle_beta   90.00
_cell.angle_gamma   90.00
#
_symmetry.space_group_name_H-M   'P 1'
#
loop_
_entity.id
_entity.type
_entity.pdbx_description
1 polymer ?
#
loop_
_entity_poly.entity_id
_entity_poly.type
_entity_poly.pdbx_seq_one_letter_code
_entity_poly.pdbx_strand_id
1 'polypeptide(L)'
;MRCSSCETREAHHRAVVDIHDGTVLGGYCRPCERTHFGETFEHGEWGGDSRCLLCGDSGRFALALREIEFVETPDGEIRHESLPVDSDTPRLCGSHLRSVLGVAVDAETEQLRLPEMGSVSHPP
;
A
#
# COMPACT_ATOMS: atom_id res chain seq x y z
N MET A 1 3.13 13.29 0.07
CA MET A 1 2.12 12.57 0.89
C MET A 1 2.36 12.86 2.38
N ARG A 2 1.34 12.72 3.23
CA ARG A 2 1.45 12.82 4.70
C ARG A 2 1.54 11.42 5.29
N CYS A 3 2.14 11.29 6.48
CA CYS A 3 2.06 10.05 7.24
C CYS A 3 0.62 9.81 7.68
N SER A 4 0.04 8.63 7.42
CA SER A 4 -1.33 8.30 7.82
C SER A 4 -1.51 8.18 9.35
N SER A 5 -0.41 7.99 10.11
CA SER A 5 -0.48 7.90 11.58
C SER A 5 -0.23 9.22 12.30
N CYS A 6 0.76 10.03 11.89
CA CYS A 6 1.11 11.28 12.60
C CYS A 6 0.78 12.57 11.83
N GLU A 7 0.22 12.44 10.61
CA GLU A 7 -0.14 13.55 9.72
C GLU A 7 1.02 14.48 9.30
N THR A 8 2.23 14.24 9.78
CA THR A 8 3.41 15.03 9.44
C THR A 8 3.75 14.87 7.96
N ARG A 9 4.12 15.99 7.35
CA ARG A 9 4.56 16.08 5.95
C ARG A 9 6.05 15.78 5.83
N GLU A 10 6.49 14.67 6.40
CA GLU A 10 7.87 14.19 6.22
C GLU A 10 8.01 13.40 4.93
N ALA A 11 9.26 13.18 4.50
CA ALA A 11 9.57 12.17 3.51
C ALA A 11 9.08 10.82 4.03
N HIS A 12 7.95 10.35 3.50
CA HIS A 12 7.44 9.03 3.80
C HIS A 12 8.52 8.00 3.46
N HIS A 13 8.71 7.06 4.39
CA HIS A 13 9.64 5.95 4.26
C HIS A 13 8.99 4.83 3.46
N ARG A 14 7.70 4.57 3.73
CA ARG A 14 6.89 3.61 2.98
C ARG A 14 5.61 4.24 2.46
N ALA A 15 5.04 3.64 1.42
CA ALA A 15 3.70 3.93 0.93
C ALA A 15 2.80 2.71 1.13
N VAL A 16 1.53 2.98 1.44
CA VAL A 16 0.48 1.95 1.46
C VAL A 16 -0.11 1.86 0.07
N VAL A 17 0.07 0.74 -0.61
CA VAL A 17 -0.38 0.52 -1.98
C VAL A 17 -1.42 -0.60 -1.99
N ASP A 18 -2.58 -0.36 -2.61
CA ASP A 18 -3.52 -1.44 -2.94
C ASP A 18 -2.96 -2.23 -4.13
N ILE A 19 -2.63 -3.51 -3.93
CA ILE A 19 -1.99 -4.33 -4.98
C ILE A 19 -2.93 -4.65 -6.14
N HIS A 20 -4.25 -4.48 -5.97
CA HIS A 20 -5.22 -4.82 -7.01
C HIS A 20 -5.20 -3.81 -8.16
N ASP A 21 -5.11 -2.52 -7.84
CA ASP A 21 -5.20 -1.42 -8.81
C ASP A 21 -3.99 -0.46 -8.77
N GLY A 22 -3.06 -0.66 -7.84
CA GLY A 22 -1.85 0.15 -7.69
C GLY A 22 -2.08 1.50 -6.99
N THR A 23 -3.28 1.76 -6.47
CA THR A 23 -3.59 3.03 -5.79
C THR A 23 -2.77 3.19 -4.53
N VAL A 24 -2.15 4.35 -4.38
CA VAL A 24 -1.45 4.74 -3.16
C VAL A 24 -2.45 5.37 -2.18
N LEU A 25 -2.72 4.69 -1.08
CA LEU A 25 -3.69 5.11 -0.06
C LEU A 25 -3.07 6.10 0.95
N GLY A 26 -1.75 6.12 1.08
CA GLY A 26 -1.07 7.01 2.00
C GLY A 26 0.42 6.72 2.18
N GLY A 27 1.06 7.51 3.02
CA GLY A 27 2.47 7.32 3.39
C GLY A 27 2.63 6.90 4.84
N TYR A 28 3.78 6.31 5.15
CA TYR A 28 4.20 5.99 6.49
C TYR A 28 5.61 6.51 6.73
N CYS A 29 5.80 7.33 7.77
CA CYS A 29 7.12 7.81 8.14
C CYS A 29 7.87 6.76 8.97
N ARG A 30 9.21 6.81 8.91
CA ARG A 30 10.08 5.86 9.65
C ARG A 30 9.83 5.85 11.17
N PRO A 31 9.56 6.98 11.85
CA PRO A 31 9.21 6.95 13.27
C PRO A 31 7.93 6.15 13.55
N CYS A 32 6.85 6.39 12.82
CA CYS A 32 5.60 5.64 12.98
C CYS A 32 5.79 4.16 12.61
N GLU A 33 6.59 3.87 11.58
CA GLU A 33 6.99 2.50 11.24
C GLU A 33 7.60 1.78 12.43
N ARG A 34 8.63 2.38 13.03
CA ARG A 34 9.31 1.78 14.17
C ARG A 34 8.44 1.69 15.41
N THR A 35 7.53 2.64 15.63
CA THR A 35 6.59 2.60 16.75
C THR A 35 5.62 1.43 16.65
N HIS A 36 5.12 1.13 15.45
CA HIS A 36 4.06 0.14 15.26
C HIS A 36 4.59 -1.26 14.92
N PHE A 37 5.72 -1.33 14.21
CA PHE A 37 6.30 -2.57 13.72
C PHE A 37 7.70 -2.83 14.27
N GLY A 38 8.24 -1.97 15.13
CA GLY A 38 9.60 -2.14 15.65
C GLY A 38 10.64 -2.18 14.53
N GLU A 39 11.60 -3.09 14.67
CA GLU A 39 12.64 -3.37 13.67
C GLU A 39 12.21 -4.46 12.68
N THR A 40 10.94 -4.91 12.73
CA THR A 40 10.42 -6.01 11.91
C THR A 40 10.81 -5.75 10.46
N PHE A 41 10.44 -4.61 9.88
CA PHE A 41 10.68 -4.27 8.48
C PHE A 41 12.14 -4.01 8.06
N GLU A 42 13.11 -3.98 8.98
CA GLU A 42 14.51 -3.70 8.66
C GLU A 42 15.29 -4.98 8.28
N HIS A 43 14.82 -6.18 8.66
CA HIS A 43 15.61 -7.42 8.56
C HIS A 43 14.83 -8.66 8.06
N GLY A 44 13.63 -8.51 7.50
CA GLY A 44 12.81 -9.67 7.13
C GLY A 44 12.82 -10.02 5.65
N GLU A 45 12.87 -11.32 5.37
CA GLU A 45 12.37 -11.92 4.14
C GLU A 45 10.85 -12.05 4.29
N TRP A 46 10.11 -11.12 3.71
CA TRP A 46 8.64 -11.07 3.81
C TRP A 46 8.05 -12.01 2.78
N GLY A 47 8.18 -13.33 3.04
CA GLY A 47 7.90 -14.42 2.11
C GLY A 47 6.78 -14.15 1.10
N GLY A 48 7.10 -14.43 -0.17
CA GLY A 48 6.38 -14.07 -1.40
C GLY A 48 4.95 -14.57 -1.61
N ASP A 49 4.23 -14.96 -0.57
CA ASP A 49 2.97 -15.68 -0.70
C ASP A 49 1.72 -14.80 -0.81
N SER A 50 1.87 -13.49 -1.06
CA SER A 50 0.72 -12.57 -1.09
C SER A 50 -0.10 -12.57 0.22
N ARG A 51 0.52 -12.95 1.35
CA ARG A 51 -0.13 -13.12 2.65
C ARG A 51 0.09 -11.92 3.56
N CYS A 52 -0.87 -11.68 4.46
CA CYS A 52 -0.78 -10.70 5.51
C CYS A 52 0.29 -11.10 6.51
N LEU A 53 1.19 -10.17 6.83
CA LEU A 53 2.27 -10.39 7.76
C LEU A 53 1.81 -10.75 9.19
N LEU A 54 0.63 -10.26 9.61
CA LEU A 54 0.18 -10.40 10.98
C LEU A 54 -0.69 -11.64 11.24
N CYS A 55 -1.47 -12.10 10.25
CA CYS A 55 -2.35 -13.27 10.41
C CYS A 55 -2.14 -14.39 9.39
N GLY A 56 -1.37 -14.17 8.33
CA GLY A 56 -1.19 -15.16 7.25
C GLY A 56 -2.37 -15.27 6.27
N ASP A 57 -3.46 -14.52 6.45
CA ASP A 57 -4.56 -14.44 5.48
C ASP A 57 -4.14 -13.69 4.20
N SER A 58 -5.06 -13.44 3.26
CA SER A 58 -4.78 -12.66 2.04
C SER A 58 -4.30 -11.23 2.37
N GLY A 59 -3.09 -10.88 1.95
CA GLY A 59 -2.50 -9.56 2.08
C GLY A 59 -2.79 -8.69 0.84
N ARG A 60 -3.74 -7.77 0.96
CA ARG A 60 -4.16 -6.86 -0.12
C ARG A 60 -3.32 -5.59 -0.21
N PHE A 61 -2.78 -5.11 0.90
CA PHE A 61 -2.13 -3.82 0.95
C PHE A 61 -0.64 -3.99 1.16
N ALA A 62 0.17 -3.55 0.19
CA ALA A 62 1.62 -3.59 0.25
C ALA A 62 2.17 -2.35 0.95
N LEU A 63 3.17 -2.54 1.81
CA LEU A 63 3.96 -1.49 2.44
C LEU A 63 5.24 -1.24 1.65
N ALA A 64 5.09 -0.68 0.46
CA ALA A 64 6.18 -0.42 -0.48
C ALA A 64 7.21 0.54 0.12
N LEU A 65 8.49 0.18 0.07
CA LEU A 65 9.56 1.09 0.44
C LEU A 65 9.69 2.17 -0.64
N ARG A 66 9.85 3.42 -0.21
CA ARG A 66 10.13 4.51 -1.15
C ARG A 66 11.59 4.48 -1.53
N GLU A 67 11.85 4.24 -2.80
CA GLU A 67 13.19 4.26 -3.37
C GLU A 67 13.41 5.56 -4.14
N ILE A 68 14.59 6.14 -3.95
CA ILE A 68 15.00 7.38 -4.60
C ILE A 68 16.33 7.08 -5.29
N GLU A 69 16.33 7.17 -6.61
CA GLU A 69 17.51 7.03 -7.44
C GLU A 69 17.87 8.39 -8.05
N PHE A 70 19.15 8.72 -8.08
CA PHE A 70 19.66 9.90 -8.77
C PHE A 70 20.42 9.42 -10.01
N VAL A 71 19.92 9.80 -11.18
CA VAL A 71 20.48 9.39 -12.45
C VAL A 71 21.19 10.59 -13.07
N GLU A 72 22.51 10.47 -13.26
CA GLU A 72 23.27 11.47 -14.00
C GLU A 72 22.94 11.40 -15.49
N THR A 73 22.52 12.53 -16.06
CA THR A 73 22.22 12.67 -17.49
C THR A 73 23.04 13.82 -18.08
N PRO A 74 23.19 13.91 -19.42
CA PRO A 74 23.90 15.02 -20.07
C PRO A 74 23.34 16.41 -19.73
N ASP A 75 22.06 16.49 -19.36
CA ASP A 75 21.35 17.72 -18.99
C ASP A 75 21.34 18.00 -17.47
N GLY A 76 21.97 17.13 -16.67
CA GLY A 76 22.06 17.24 -15.21
C GLY A 76 21.58 15.98 -14.47
N GLU A 77 21.51 16.07 -13.14
CA GLU A 77 21.02 14.98 -12.29
C GLU A 77 19.49 14.96 -12.26
N ILE A 78 18.89 13.80 -12.55
CA ILE A 78 17.45 13.58 -12.47
C ILE A 78 17.15 12.70 -11.26
N ARG A 79 16.22 13.16 -10.41
CA ARG A 79 15.72 12.39 -9.28
C ARG A 79 14.55 11.50 -9.73
N HIS A 80 14.78 10.20 -9.75
CA HIS A 80 13.77 9.17 -9.97
C HIS A 80 13.22 8.66 -8.63
N GLU A 81 11.92 8.43 -8.57
CA GLU A 81 11.24 7.92 -7.37
C GLU A 81 10.34 6.76 -7.75
N SER A 82 10.45 5.67 -7.01
CA SER A 82 9.72 4.42 -7.24
C SER A 82 9.19 3.84 -5.94
N LEU A 83 8.13 3.03 -6.08
CA LEU A 83 7.48 2.28 -5.02
C LEU A 83 7.38 0.83 -5.48
N PRO A 84 8.49 0.07 -5.51
CA PRO A 84 8.45 -1.32 -5.93
C PRO A 84 7.51 -2.12 -5.02
N VAL A 85 6.71 -2.97 -5.65
CA VAL A 85 5.87 -3.98 -4.99
C VAL A 85 6.21 -5.32 -5.62
N ASP A 86 6.91 -6.15 -4.86
CA ASP A 86 7.39 -7.47 -5.26
C ASP A 86 6.91 -8.54 -4.25
N SER A 87 7.50 -9.74 -4.35
CA SER A 87 7.28 -10.84 -3.42
C SER A 87 7.68 -10.48 -1.99
N ASP A 88 8.78 -9.74 -1.84
CA ASP A 88 9.41 -9.42 -0.56
C ASP A 88 8.84 -8.13 0.05
N THR A 89 7.82 -7.56 -0.57
CA THR A 89 7.17 -6.38 -0.04
C THR A 89 6.16 -6.79 1.05
N PRO A 90 6.29 -6.30 2.30
CA PRO A 90 5.37 -6.67 3.38
C PRO A 90 3.93 -6.32 3.03
N ARG A 91 3.01 -7.26 3.29
CA ARG A 91 1.58 -7.07 3.01
C ARG A 91 0.73 -7.14 4.26
N LEU A 92 -0.37 -6.41 4.27
CA LEU A 92 -1.38 -6.43 5.31
C LEU A 92 -2.76 -6.68 4.70
N CYS A 93 -3.62 -7.40 5.43
CA CYS A 93 -5.04 -7.43 5.13
C CYS A 93 -5.70 -6.11 5.59
N GLY A 94 -6.90 -5.82 5.10
CA GLY A 94 -7.58 -4.54 5.39
C GLY A 94 -7.87 -4.31 6.87
N SER A 95 -8.19 -5.38 7.62
CA SER A 95 -8.44 -5.28 9.06
C SER A 95 -7.19 -4.88 9.83
N HIS A 96 -6.05 -5.51 9.54
CA HIS A 96 -4.77 -5.17 10.16
C HIS A 96 -4.24 -3.80 9.70
N LEU A 97 -4.42 -3.45 8.42
CA LEU A 97 -4.06 -2.11 7.94
C LEU A 97 -4.82 -1.03 8.69
N ARG A 98 -6.14 -1.20 8.86
CA ARG A 98 -6.98 -0.27 9.62
C ARG A 98 -6.59 -0.21 11.09
N SER A 99 -6.31 -1.37 11.70
CA SER A 99 -5.93 -1.46 13.12
C SER A 99 -4.58 -0.80 13.41
N VAL A 100 -3.61 -0.91 12.50
CA VAL A 100 -2.24 -0.42 12.74
C VAL A 100 -2.06 1.01 12.26
N LEU A 101 -2.57 1.34 11.07
CA LEU A 101 -2.30 2.65 10.45
C LEU A 101 -3.44 3.65 10.63
N GLY A 102 -4.59 3.24 11.17
CA GLY A 102 -5.79 4.09 11.23
C GLY A 102 -6.33 4.47 9.85
N VAL A 103 -5.85 3.83 8.78
CA VAL A 103 -6.31 4.09 7.42
C VAL A 103 -7.69 3.47 7.25
N ALA A 104 -8.67 4.32 6.95
CA ALA A 104 -9.97 3.85 6.50
C ALA A 104 -9.78 3.20 5.12
N VAL A 105 -9.70 1.87 5.09
CA VAL A 105 -9.94 1.11 3.87
C VAL A 105 -11.45 1.09 3.68
N ASP A 106 -11.96 1.74 2.64
CA ASP A 106 -13.38 1.61 2.30
C ASP A 106 -13.64 0.13 2.02
N ALA A 107 -14.48 -0.49 2.84
CA ALA A 107 -14.86 -1.91 2.70
C ALA A 107 -15.73 -2.16 1.45
N GLU A 108 -15.99 -1.13 0.64
CA GLU A 108 -16.93 -1.17 -0.48
C GLU A 108 -16.36 -1.82 -1.74
N THR A 109 -15.04 -2.07 -1.82
CA THR A 109 -14.41 -2.82 -2.93
C THR A 109 -14.34 -4.33 -2.67
N GLU A 110 -15.28 -4.88 -1.91
CA GLU A 110 -15.51 -6.34 -1.80
C GLU A 110 -16.90 -6.76 -2.31
N GLN A 111 -17.75 -5.79 -2.69
CA GLN A 111 -19.00 -6.07 -3.40
C GLN A 111 -18.96 -5.40 -4.76
N LEU A 112 -18.63 -6.22 -5.75
CA LEU A 112 -19.04 -6.06 -7.13
C LEU A 112 -20.56 -5.81 -7.19
N ARG A 113 -21.01 -4.57 -6.95
CA ARG A 113 -22.32 -4.12 -7.42
C ARG A 113 -22.16 -3.92 -8.92
N LEU A 114 -22.23 -5.02 -9.66
CA LEU A 114 -22.81 -4.98 -10.99
C LEU A 114 -24.18 -4.32 -10.80
N PRO A 115 -24.47 -3.14 -11.39
CA PRO A 115 -25.84 -2.70 -11.46
C PRO A 115 -26.63 -3.83 -12.11
N GLU A 116 -27.69 -4.25 -11.44
CA GLU A 116 -28.58 -5.32 -11.86
C GLU A 116 -28.86 -5.15 -13.35
N MET A 117 -28.57 -6.18 -14.14
CA MET A 117 -28.89 -6.19 -15.55
C MET A 117 -30.39 -6.00 -15.67
N GLY A 118 -30.78 -4.78 -16.02
CA GLY A 118 -32.12 -4.42 -16.47
C GLY A 118 -32.43 -5.24 -17.71
N SER A 119 -32.92 -6.44 -17.47
CA SER A 119 -33.62 -7.24 -18.46
C SER A 119 -34.89 -6.50 -18.86
N VAL A 120 -35.33 -6.78 -20.08
CA VAL A 120 -36.68 -6.56 -20.65
C VAL A 120 -37.10 -5.09 -20.89
N SER A 121 -37.59 -4.67 -22.06
CA SER A 121 -38.20 -5.35 -23.19
C SER A 121 -38.24 -4.42 -24.43
N HIS A 122 -38.11 -4.99 -25.63
CA HIS A 122 -38.73 -4.43 -26.84
C HIS A 122 -40.25 -4.40 -26.64
N PRO A 123 -40.95 -3.35 -27.11
CA PRO A 123 -41.82 -3.58 -28.29
C PRO A 123 -42.14 -2.29 -29.08
N PRO A 124 -43.05 -2.35 -30.06
CA PRO A 124 -43.02 -3.11 -31.31
C PRO A 124 -42.49 -2.29 -32.50
#